data_AF-A0A2A7UM51-F1
#
_entry.id   AF-A0A2A7UM51-F1
#
_cell.length_a   1.000
_cell.length_b   1.000
_cell.length_c   1.000
_cell.angle_alpha   90.00
_cell.angle_beta   90.00
_cell.angle_gamma   90.00
#
_symmetry.space_group_name_H-M   'P 1'
#
loop_
_entity.id
_entity.type
_entity.pdbx_description
1 polymer ?
#
loop_
_entity_poly.entity_id
_entity_poly.type
_entity_poly.pdbx_seq_one_letter_code
_entity_poly.pdbx_strand_id
1 'polypeptide(L)'
;MGGIVRGVRGIDHKPDAEDPKRIRISRGLPADVSRAELTYRVPGGIGGTRVVRRSQAEFAHLRTAVDGVYEGPWSEPARLSLSEADHYLRQVRARITEREDRIRRLRESIDLTCPWCHRRRTYLGVLGFLTGHRGFLTDHPSELGQQVLDQHAYRCDGCGSMQFFADGFLAHPLPGGESGP
;
A
#
# COMPACT_ATOMS: atom_id res chain seq x y z
N MET A 1 -22.21 -17.87 0.58
CA MET A 1 -21.63 -16.60 1.11
C MET A 1 -20.19 -16.89 1.52
N GLY A 2 -19.20 -16.55 0.67
CA GLY A 2 -17.78 -16.76 0.98
C GLY A 2 -17.14 -15.43 1.35
N GLY A 3 -16.99 -15.16 2.65
CA GLY A 3 -16.37 -13.94 3.16
C GLY A 3 -14.96 -13.77 2.64
N ILE A 4 -14.60 -12.55 2.23
CA ILE A 4 -13.20 -12.17 2.00
C ILE A 4 -12.55 -12.15 3.38
N VAL A 5 -11.64 -13.08 3.68
CA VAL A 5 -10.69 -12.86 4.77
C VAL A 5 -9.75 -11.78 4.27
N ARG A 6 -9.95 -10.53 4.72
CA ARG A 6 -9.05 -9.42 4.42
C ARG A 6 -7.65 -9.85 4.87
N GLY A 7 -6.79 -10.02 3.89
CA GLY A 7 -5.42 -10.44 4.04
C GLY A 7 -4.62 -9.43 4.83
N VAL A 8 -3.90 -9.92 5.82
CA VAL A 8 -2.87 -9.15 6.52
C VAL A 8 -1.83 -8.71 5.47
N ARG A 9 -1.60 -7.40 5.33
CA ARG A 9 -0.58 -6.77 4.44
C ARG A 9 -0.84 -6.84 2.93
N GLY A 10 -2.09 -6.87 2.48
CA GLY A 10 -2.41 -6.74 1.05
C GLY A 10 -2.29 -8.03 0.23
N ILE A 11 -2.41 -9.19 0.90
CA ILE A 11 -2.52 -10.51 0.25
C ILE A 11 -3.79 -11.20 0.76
N ASP A 12 -4.89 -11.07 0.02
CA ASP A 12 -6.18 -11.68 0.36
C ASP A 12 -6.24 -13.14 -0.11
N HIS A 13 -6.67 -14.03 0.78
CA HIS A 13 -6.83 -15.45 0.49
C HIS A 13 -8.32 -15.81 0.44
N LYS A 14 -8.72 -16.58 -0.57
CA LYS A 14 -10.09 -17.12 -0.69
C LYS A 14 -10.06 -18.61 -0.96
N PRO A 15 -10.87 -19.42 -0.25
CA PRO A 15 -11.78 -19.03 0.82
C PRO A 15 -11.08 -18.76 2.17
N ASP A 16 -9.93 -19.37 2.40
CA ASP A 16 -9.14 -19.28 3.64
C ASP A 16 -7.63 -19.27 3.30
N ALA A 17 -6.79 -18.98 4.28
CA ALA A 17 -5.34 -18.84 4.09
C ALA A 17 -4.58 -20.17 4.02
N GLU A 18 -5.13 -21.24 4.59
CA GLU A 18 -4.46 -22.55 4.65
C GLU A 18 -4.57 -23.29 3.31
N ASP A 19 -5.76 -23.30 2.72
CA ASP A 19 -6.01 -23.98 1.45
C ASP A 19 -6.82 -23.10 0.46
N PRO A 20 -6.20 -22.00 -0.03
CA PRO A 20 -6.86 -21.05 -0.91
C PRO A 20 -7.13 -21.65 -2.30
N LYS A 21 -8.25 -21.25 -2.89
CA LYS A 21 -8.53 -21.39 -4.33
C LYS A 21 -7.97 -20.22 -5.14
N ARG A 22 -7.93 -19.04 -4.51
CA ARG A 22 -7.56 -17.78 -5.13
C ARG A 22 -6.82 -16.91 -4.13
N ILE A 23 -5.76 -16.25 -4.58
CA ILE A 23 -5.02 -15.25 -3.82
C ILE A 23 -5.03 -13.96 -4.62
N ARG A 24 -5.46 -12.86 -4.01
CA ARG A 24 -5.38 -11.52 -4.58
C ARG A 24 -4.28 -10.76 -3.87
N ILE A 25 -3.50 -10.02 -4.64
CA ILE A 25 -2.32 -9.30 -4.17
C ILE A 25 -2.48 -7.86 -4.61
N SER A 26 -2.32 -6.93 -3.67
CA SER A 26 -2.35 -5.48 -3.90
C SER A 26 -1.08 -4.78 -3.38
N ARG A 27 -0.16 -5.51 -2.75
CA ARG A 27 1.13 -4.99 -2.25
C ARG A 27 2.27 -5.95 -2.56
N GLY A 28 3.50 -5.43 -2.59
CA GLY A 28 4.70 -6.23 -2.93
C GLY A 28 4.82 -6.56 -4.41
N LEU A 29 4.05 -5.86 -5.25
CA LEU A 29 4.05 -6.00 -6.70
C LEU A 29 5.14 -5.12 -7.34
N PRO A 30 5.60 -5.45 -8.55
CA PRO A 30 6.41 -4.56 -9.37
C PRO A 30 5.74 -3.18 -9.56
N ALA A 31 6.54 -2.14 -9.83
CA ALA A 31 6.06 -0.75 -9.86
C ALA A 31 4.98 -0.48 -10.92
N ASP A 32 4.96 -1.28 -11.98
CA ASP A 32 4.02 -1.24 -13.09
C ASP A 32 2.75 -2.09 -12.86
N VAL A 33 2.64 -2.80 -11.72
CA VAL A 33 1.51 -3.69 -11.47
C VAL A 33 0.73 -3.23 -10.24
N SER A 34 -0.55 -2.90 -10.44
CA SER A 34 -1.45 -2.45 -9.37
C SER A 34 -2.03 -3.61 -8.57
N ARG A 35 -2.40 -4.69 -9.27
CA ARG A 35 -3.03 -5.87 -8.67
C ARG A 35 -2.60 -7.13 -9.39
N ALA A 36 -2.43 -8.20 -8.62
CA ALA A 36 -2.20 -9.53 -9.16
C ALA A 36 -3.19 -10.53 -8.56
N GLU A 37 -3.55 -11.53 -9.35
CA GLU A 37 -4.39 -12.63 -8.89
C GLU A 37 -3.79 -13.96 -9.30
N LEU A 38 -3.63 -14.82 -8.30
CA LEU A 38 -3.22 -16.21 -8.46
C LEU A 38 -4.44 -17.11 -8.26
N THR A 39 -4.69 -18.02 -9.20
CA THR A 39 -5.76 -19.01 -9.09
C THR A 39 -5.22 -20.43 -9.25
N TYR A 40 -5.59 -21.32 -8.35
CA TYR A 40 -5.16 -22.71 -8.35
C TYR A 40 -6.07 -23.56 -9.23
N ARG A 41 -5.49 -24.37 -10.12
CA ARG A 41 -6.23 -25.08 -11.16
C ARG A 41 -5.70 -26.50 -11.38
N VAL A 42 -6.57 -27.32 -11.96
CA VAL A 42 -6.27 -28.68 -12.42
C VAL A 42 -6.84 -28.84 -13.84
N PRO A 43 -6.25 -29.67 -14.70
CA PRO A 43 -6.84 -30.00 -15.99
C PRO A 43 -8.25 -30.57 -15.83
N GLY A 44 -9.12 -30.28 -16.79
CA GLY A 44 -10.49 -30.80 -16.84
C GLY A 44 -11.57 -29.75 -16.64
N GLY A 45 -12.75 -30.03 -17.20
CA GLY A 45 -13.90 -29.13 -17.28
C GLY A 45 -14.14 -28.59 -18.70
N ILE A 46 -15.25 -27.87 -18.88
CA ILE A 46 -15.74 -27.41 -20.19
C ILE A 46 -14.76 -26.43 -20.88
N GLY A 47 -14.01 -25.64 -20.10
CA GLY A 47 -12.99 -24.72 -20.59
C GLY A 47 -11.55 -25.27 -20.52
N GLY A 48 -11.38 -26.59 -20.45
CA GLY A 48 -10.06 -27.26 -20.38
C GLY A 48 -9.39 -27.23 -19.00
N THR A 49 -9.75 -26.30 -18.12
CA THR A 49 -9.19 -26.20 -16.75
C THR A 49 -10.25 -25.77 -15.73
N ARG A 50 -10.20 -26.31 -14.51
CA ARG A 50 -11.11 -25.95 -13.41
C ARG A 50 -10.36 -25.35 -12.22
N VAL A 51 -10.98 -24.40 -11.53
CA VAL A 51 -10.43 -23.79 -10.30
C VAL A 51 -10.71 -24.71 -9.12
N VAL A 52 -9.67 -25.04 -8.38
CA VAL A 52 -9.72 -25.95 -7.22
C VAL A 52 -8.97 -25.35 -6.03
N ARG A 53 -9.03 -26.00 -4.87
CA ARG A 53 -8.20 -25.62 -3.73
C ARG A 53 -6.73 -25.92 -4.03
N ARG A 54 -5.81 -25.19 -3.39
CA ARG A 54 -4.37 -25.33 -3.56
C ARG A 54 -3.90 -26.77 -3.38
N SER A 55 -4.43 -27.48 -2.38
CA SER A 55 -4.13 -28.89 -2.09
C SER A 55 -4.47 -29.86 -3.22
N GLN A 56 -5.40 -29.49 -4.10
CA GLN A 56 -5.92 -30.31 -5.21
C GLN A 56 -5.44 -29.82 -6.58
N ALA A 57 -4.62 -28.78 -6.62
CA ALA A 57 -4.19 -28.15 -7.84
C ALA A 57 -2.99 -28.87 -8.43
N GLU A 58 -2.85 -28.82 -9.76
CA GLU A 58 -1.65 -29.26 -10.47
C GLU A 58 -0.80 -28.08 -10.93
N PHE A 59 -1.43 -26.93 -11.16
CA PHE A 59 -0.78 -25.69 -11.57
C PHE A 59 -1.55 -24.47 -11.07
N ALA A 60 -0.94 -23.30 -11.21
CA ALA A 60 -1.59 -22.03 -10.93
C ALA A 60 -1.62 -21.15 -12.18
N HIS A 61 -2.63 -20.29 -12.28
CA HIS A 61 -2.64 -19.19 -13.24
C HIS A 61 -2.38 -17.89 -12.49
N LEU A 62 -1.41 -17.11 -12.97
CA LEU A 62 -1.15 -15.75 -12.53
C LEU A 62 -1.68 -14.78 -13.58
N ARG A 63 -2.41 -13.77 -13.13
CA ARG A 63 -2.79 -12.61 -13.94
C ARG A 63 -2.45 -11.33 -13.20
N THR A 64 -1.99 -10.33 -13.92
CA THR A 64 -1.69 -9.00 -13.39
C THR A 64 -2.62 -7.98 -14.03
N ALA A 65 -2.81 -6.85 -13.38
CA ALA A 65 -3.41 -5.69 -14.01
C ALA A 65 -2.56 -4.45 -13.65
N VAL A 66 -2.59 -3.49 -14.55
CA VAL A 66 -1.95 -2.20 -14.42
C VAL A 66 -3.08 -1.20 -14.26
N ASP A 67 -3.12 -0.46 -13.15
CA ASP A 67 -4.12 0.59 -12.99
C ASP A 67 -3.63 1.83 -13.74
N GLY A 68 -4.49 2.32 -14.64
CA GLY A 68 -4.39 3.66 -15.21
C GLY A 68 -5.43 4.57 -14.55
N VAL A 69 -5.97 5.54 -15.30
CA VAL A 69 -7.06 6.43 -14.84
C VAL A 69 -8.37 5.65 -14.53
N TYR A 70 -8.51 4.43 -15.06
CA TYR A 70 -9.59 3.49 -14.78
C TYR A 70 -9.01 2.11 -14.42
N GLU A 71 -9.81 1.25 -13.78
CA GLU A 71 -9.44 -0.15 -13.52
C GLU A 71 -8.99 -0.84 -14.81
N GLY A 72 -7.69 -1.14 -14.90
CA GLY A 72 -7.11 -1.70 -16.12
C GLY A 72 -7.55 -3.15 -16.37
N PRO A 73 -7.51 -3.59 -17.64
CA PRO A 73 -7.82 -4.97 -18.01
C PRO A 73 -6.81 -5.92 -17.38
N TRP A 74 -7.28 -7.14 -17.09
CA TRP A 74 -6.39 -8.21 -16.66
C TRP A 74 -5.54 -8.69 -17.82
N SER A 75 -4.27 -8.98 -17.55
CA SER A 75 -3.38 -9.67 -18.46
C SER A 75 -3.92 -11.06 -18.82
N GLU A 76 -3.40 -11.61 -19.91
CA GLU A 76 -3.58 -13.03 -20.19
C GLU A 76 -3.04 -13.88 -19.02
N PRO A 77 -3.69 -15.02 -18.70
CA PRO A 77 -3.27 -15.87 -17.60
C PRO A 77 -1.98 -16.60 -17.95
N ALA A 78 -0.91 -16.31 -17.22
CA ALA A 78 0.33 -17.06 -17.28
C ALA A 78 0.20 -18.35 -16.44
N ARG A 79 0.46 -19.50 -17.05
CA ARG A 79 0.49 -20.80 -16.36
C ARG A 79 1.82 -20.96 -15.62
N LEU A 80 1.73 -21.21 -14.32
CA LEU A 80 2.85 -21.47 -13.42
C LEU A 80 2.71 -22.87 -12.81
N SER A 81 3.83 -23.55 -12.59
CA SER A 81 3.90 -24.67 -11.66
C SER A 81 3.58 -24.22 -10.23
N LEU A 82 3.22 -25.17 -9.36
CA LEU A 82 2.97 -24.86 -7.94
C LEU A 82 4.21 -24.30 -7.24
N SER A 83 5.40 -24.81 -7.59
CA SER A 83 6.68 -24.32 -7.08
C SER A 83 6.98 -22.88 -7.50
N GLU A 84 6.66 -22.51 -8.75
CA GLU A 84 6.81 -21.13 -9.25
C GLU A 84 5.81 -20.20 -8.58
N ALA A 85 4.56 -20.65 -8.41
CA ALA A 85 3.55 -19.91 -7.68
C ALA A 85 3.97 -19.63 -6.23
N ASP A 86 4.57 -20.61 -5.56
CA ASP A 86 5.11 -20.46 -4.21
C ASP A 86 6.32 -19.54 -4.16
N HIS A 87 7.21 -19.65 -5.15
CA HIS A 87 8.34 -18.76 -5.29
C HIS A 87 7.87 -17.31 -5.47
N TYR A 88 6.88 -17.08 -6.33
CA TYR A 88 6.29 -15.77 -6.55
C TYR A 88 5.70 -15.18 -5.26
N LEU A 89 4.91 -15.96 -4.49
CA LEU A 89 4.35 -15.51 -3.22
C LEU A 89 5.44 -15.19 -2.18
N ARG A 90 6.53 -15.98 -2.14
CA ARG A 90 7.70 -15.67 -1.28
C ARG A 90 8.34 -14.34 -1.67
N GLN A 91 8.55 -14.09 -2.96
CA GLN A 91 9.10 -12.81 -3.43
C GLN A 91 8.21 -11.63 -3.06
N VAL A 92 6.90 -11.75 -3.25
CA VAL A 92 5.93 -10.70 -2.88
C VAL A 92 6.02 -10.39 -1.38
N ARG A 93 6.03 -11.42 -0.53
CA ARG A 93 6.16 -11.26 0.94
C ARG A 93 7.50 -10.63 1.34
N ALA A 94 8.59 -11.01 0.67
CA ALA A 94 9.91 -10.43 0.89
C ALA A 94 9.92 -8.93 0.57
N ARG A 95 9.38 -8.52 -0.59
CA ARG A 95 9.28 -7.10 -0.97
C ARG A 95 8.41 -6.29 -0.01
N ILE A 96 7.30 -6.87 0.47
CA ILE A 96 6.46 -6.22 1.50
C ILE A 96 7.31 -5.98 2.76
N THR A 97 8.02 -7.00 3.22
CA THR A 97 8.85 -6.93 4.43
C THR A 97 9.99 -5.91 4.27
N GLU A 98 10.70 -5.91 3.14
CA GLU A 98 11.76 -4.95 2.84
C GLU A 98 11.24 -3.51 2.81
N ARG A 99 10.06 -3.28 2.24
CA ARG A 99 9.43 -1.96 2.21
C ARG A 99 9.01 -1.52 3.61
N GLU A 100 8.42 -2.41 4.39
CA GLU A 100 8.06 -2.16 5.79
C GLU A 100 9.29 -1.85 6.64
N ASP A 101 10.38 -2.61 6.49
CA ASP A 101 11.64 -2.38 7.19
C ASP A 101 12.30 -1.06 6.77
N ARG A 102 12.25 -0.70 5.48
CA ARG A 102 12.74 0.60 5.01
C ARG A 102 11.96 1.74 5.67
N ILE A 103 10.63 1.65 5.66
CA ILE A 103 9.76 2.63 6.31
C ILE A 103 10.06 2.69 7.81
N ARG A 104 10.22 1.55 8.47
CA ARG A 104 10.57 1.48 9.89
C ARG A 104 11.91 2.15 10.19
N ARG A 105 12.97 1.87 9.43
CA ARG A 105 14.28 2.54 9.59
C ARG A 105 14.17 4.04 9.36
N LEU A 106 13.37 4.48 8.39
CA LEU A 106 13.08 5.90 8.20
C LEU A 106 12.37 6.50 9.42
N ARG A 107 11.38 5.83 10.02
CA ARG A 107 10.73 6.26 11.29
C ARG A 107 11.75 6.39 12.41
N GLU A 108 12.66 5.43 12.52
CA GLU A 108 13.70 5.40 13.56
C GLU A 108 14.76 6.51 13.35
N SER A 109 14.97 6.95 12.10
CA SER A 109 15.95 8.00 11.78
C SER A 109 15.47 9.44 12.06
N ILE A 110 14.17 9.64 12.27
CA ILE A 110 13.63 10.98 12.56
C ILE A 110 13.79 11.29 14.04
N ASP A 111 14.60 12.30 14.35
CA ASP A 111 14.66 12.85 15.69
C ASP A 111 13.42 13.69 16.00
N LEU A 112 12.55 13.12 16.82
CA LEU A 112 11.35 13.78 17.35
C LEU A 112 11.60 14.41 18.71
N THR A 113 12.85 14.53 19.16
CA THR A 113 13.18 15.12 20.46
C THR A 113 13.02 16.63 20.40
N CYS A 114 12.26 17.17 21.35
CA CYS A 114 12.16 18.62 21.53
C CYS A 114 13.51 19.18 22.02
N PRO A 115 14.13 20.14 21.32
CA PRO A 115 15.43 20.68 21.72
C PRO A 115 15.34 21.50 23.02
N TRP A 116 14.14 21.92 23.42
CA TRP A 116 13.92 22.69 24.64
C TRP A 116 13.56 21.81 25.85
N CYS A 117 12.71 20.79 25.65
CA CYS A 117 12.24 19.95 26.74
C CYS A 117 12.93 18.59 26.83
N HIS A 118 13.73 18.22 25.82
CA HIS A 118 14.32 16.88 25.65
C HIS A 118 13.31 15.73 25.73
N ARG A 119 12.03 16.03 25.45
CA ARG A 119 10.93 15.05 25.41
C ARG A 119 10.64 14.70 23.96
N ARG A 120 10.23 13.46 23.72
CA ARG A 120 9.73 13.03 22.41
C ARG A 120 8.42 13.76 22.10
N ARG A 121 8.31 14.33 20.91
CA ARG A 121 7.08 14.97 20.41
C ARG A 121 6.03 13.90 20.07
N THR A 122 4.76 14.24 20.33
CA THR A 122 3.58 13.44 20.04
C THR A 122 3.08 13.75 18.63
N TYR A 123 2.73 12.70 17.86
CA TYR A 123 2.18 12.86 16.52
C TYR A 123 0.74 13.38 16.59
N LEU A 124 0.43 14.45 15.85
CA LEU A 124 -0.89 15.07 15.83
C LEU A 124 -1.72 14.70 14.59
N GLY A 125 -1.10 14.18 13.53
CA GLY A 125 -1.77 13.93 12.26
C GLY A 125 -1.20 14.74 11.11
N VAL A 126 -1.92 14.75 10.00
CA VAL A 126 -1.64 15.58 8.83
C VAL A 126 -2.38 16.92 8.99
N LEU A 127 -1.66 18.02 8.85
CA LEU A 127 -2.22 19.38 8.81
C LEU A 127 -2.01 19.95 7.41
N GLY A 128 -3.10 20.41 6.79
CA GLY A 128 -3.06 21.11 5.51
C GLY A 128 -2.69 22.58 5.71
N PHE A 129 -1.65 23.03 5.03
CA PHE A 129 -1.24 24.43 4.99
C PHE A 129 -1.65 25.05 3.67
N LEU A 130 -2.42 26.14 3.72
CA LEU A 130 -2.70 26.96 2.55
C LEU A 130 -1.54 27.93 2.33
N THR A 131 -0.73 27.67 1.30
CA THR A 131 0.25 28.65 0.85
C THR A 131 -0.35 29.49 -0.27
N GLY A 132 -0.41 30.80 -0.06
CA GLY A 132 -0.81 31.78 -1.07
C GLY A 132 0.26 32.85 -1.25
N HIS A 133 0.32 33.48 -2.41
CA HIS A 133 1.19 34.64 -2.61
C HIS A 133 0.68 35.84 -1.79
N ARG A 134 1.58 36.47 -0.99
CA ARG A 134 1.30 37.61 -0.11
C ARG A 134 0.59 38.81 -0.78
N GLY A 135 0.56 38.88 -2.11
CA GLY A 135 -0.01 40.00 -2.88
C GLY A 135 -1.51 39.90 -3.19
N PHE A 136 -2.17 38.76 -2.98
CA PHE A 136 -3.60 38.56 -3.27
C PHE A 136 -4.33 37.96 -2.07
N LEU A 137 -4.41 38.71 -0.96
CA LEU A 137 -5.41 38.46 0.08
C LEU A 137 -6.66 39.27 -0.30
N THR A 138 -7.37 38.79 -1.31
CA THR A 138 -8.72 39.29 -1.65
C THR A 138 -9.76 38.40 -0.99
N ASP A 139 -10.91 38.96 -0.65
CA ASP A 139 -12.03 38.29 0.05
C ASP A 139 -12.69 37.15 -0.75
N HIS A 140 -12.18 36.86 -1.95
CA HIS A 140 -12.58 35.79 -2.85
C HIS A 140 -11.34 34.99 -3.27
N PRO A 141 -11.05 33.83 -2.66
CA PRO A 141 -9.94 32.99 -3.05
C PRO A 141 -10.24 32.37 -4.42
N SER A 142 -9.59 32.85 -5.48
CA SER A 142 -9.65 32.24 -6.81
C SER A 142 -8.74 31.01 -6.87
N GLU A 143 -9.27 29.94 -7.47
CA GLU A 143 -8.78 28.55 -7.48
C GLU A 143 -7.38 28.30 -8.08
N LEU A 144 -6.65 29.35 -8.47
CA LEU A 144 -5.41 29.23 -9.26
C LEU A 144 -4.13 29.61 -8.52
N GLY A 145 -4.20 29.98 -7.24
CA GLY A 145 -3.04 30.49 -6.49
C GLY A 145 -2.72 29.81 -5.16
N GLN A 146 -3.47 28.78 -4.77
CA GLN A 146 -3.34 28.14 -3.46
C GLN A 146 -2.87 26.70 -3.61
N GLN A 147 -1.64 26.43 -3.20
CA GLN A 147 -1.17 25.06 -2.99
C GLN A 147 -1.49 24.66 -1.55
N VAL A 148 -2.32 23.62 -1.41
CA VAL A 148 -2.49 22.91 -0.15
C VAL A 148 -1.28 22.00 0.01
N LEU A 149 -0.46 22.29 1.00
CA LEU A 149 0.66 21.43 1.38
C LEU A 149 0.29 20.66 2.62
N ASP A 150 0.12 19.35 2.48
CA ASP A 150 -0.11 18.45 3.59
C ASP A 150 1.22 18.17 4.32
N GLN A 151 1.25 18.45 5.61
CA GLN A 151 2.43 18.23 6.45
C GLN A 151 2.06 17.45 7.70
N HIS A 152 2.86 16.43 8.02
CA HIS A 152 2.76 15.69 9.26
C HIS A 152 3.25 16.54 10.43
N ALA A 153 2.38 16.73 11.42
CA ALA A 153 2.61 17.60 12.55
C ALA A 153 2.93 16.82 13.82
N TYR A 154 3.92 17.32 14.57
CA TYR A 154 4.35 16.80 15.87
C TYR A 154 4.35 17.93 16.87
N ARG A 155 3.86 17.68 18.09
CA ARG A 155 3.83 18.67 19.17
C ARG A 155 4.54 18.15 20.41
N CYS A 156 5.31 19.02 21.05
CA CYS A 156 5.84 18.75 22.37
C CYS A 156 4.77 19.03 23.43
N ASP A 157 4.48 18.06 24.29
CA ASP A 157 3.49 18.23 25.37
C ASP A 157 3.99 19.12 26.52
N GLY A 158 5.29 19.43 26.56
CA GLY A 158 5.88 20.35 27.55
C GLY A 158 5.77 21.82 27.15
N CYS A 159 6.42 22.21 26.06
CA CYS A 159 6.49 23.62 25.62
C CYS A 159 5.56 23.97 24.45
N GLY A 160 4.81 23.00 23.91
CA GLY A 160 3.93 23.22 22.76
C GLY A 160 4.64 23.37 21.41
N SER A 161 5.99 23.29 21.37
CA SER A 161 6.72 23.46 20.10
C SER A 161 6.28 22.45 19.06
N MET A 162 6.12 22.92 17.81
CA MET A 162 5.73 22.07 16.69
C MET A 162 6.92 21.75 15.78
N GLN A 163 6.88 20.56 15.19
CA GLN A 163 7.77 20.13 14.12
C GLN A 163 6.89 19.58 13.00
N PHE A 164 7.17 20.03 11.79
CA PHE A 164 6.42 19.65 10.60
C PHE A 164 7.32 18.91 9.62
N PHE A 165 6.75 17.90 8.97
CA PHE A 165 7.39 17.20 7.88
C PHE A 165 6.45 17.26 6.69
N ALA A 166 6.91 17.87 5.59
CA ALA A 166 6.19 17.79 4.34
C ALA A 166 6.20 16.34 3.84
N ASP A 167 5.06 15.85 3.35
CA ASP A 167 5.05 14.74 2.42
C ASP A 167 5.75 15.21 1.14
N GLY A 168 7.06 14.95 1.03
CA GLY A 168 7.75 15.07 -0.25
C GLY A 168 7.36 13.91 -1.18
N PHE A 169 8.10 13.71 -2.28
CA PHE A 169 7.99 12.51 -3.13
C PHE A 169 8.21 11.17 -2.37
N LEU A 170 8.58 11.22 -1.09
CA LEU A 170 8.77 10.09 -0.21
C LEU A 170 7.66 10.10 0.85
N ALA A 171 6.85 9.04 0.86
CA ALA A 171 5.79 8.84 1.85
C ALA A 171 6.32 9.05 3.27
N HIS A 172 5.65 9.91 4.04
CA HIS A 172 6.04 10.17 5.40
C HIS A 172 6.01 8.88 6.23
N PRO A 173 7.06 8.60 7.02
CA PRO A 173 7.22 7.29 7.59
C PRO A 173 6.23 7.01 8.72
N LEU A 174 5.66 7.96 9.45
CA LEU A 174 4.86 7.71 10.68
C LEU A 174 3.37 7.35 10.44
N PRO A 175 2.64 6.78 11.43
CA PRO A 175 1.35 6.15 11.20
C PRO A 175 0.25 7.19 11.00
N GLY A 176 0.07 7.63 9.76
CA GLY A 176 -1.03 8.46 9.33
C GLY A 176 -1.26 8.25 7.86
N GLY A 177 -2.24 7.40 7.54
CA GLY A 177 -2.85 7.31 6.22
C GLY A 177 -1.97 6.70 5.13
N GLU A 178 -2.39 5.54 4.63
CA GLU A 178 -2.32 5.33 3.19
C GLU A 178 -3.27 6.33 2.56
N SER A 179 -2.83 7.58 2.38
CA SER A 179 -3.51 8.53 1.51
C SER A 179 -3.21 8.06 0.08
N GLY A 180 -4.10 7.24 -0.46
CA GLY A 180 -4.41 7.33 -1.88
C GLY A 180 -5.64 8.23 -2.04
N PRO A 181 -5.93 8.74 -3.25
CA PRO A 181 -5.16 8.63 -4.50
C PRO A 181 -4.09 9.73 -4.64
#